data_AF-A0A8H6HQU4-F1
#
_entry.id   AF-A0A8H6HQU4-F1
#
_cell.length_a   1.000
_cell.length_b   1.000
_cell.length_c   1.000
_cell.angle_alpha   90.00
_cell.angle_beta   90.00
_cell.angle_gamma   90.00
#
_symmetry.space_group_name_H-M   'P 1'
#
loop_
_entity.id
_entity.type
_entity.pdbx_description
1 polymer ?
#
loop_
_entity_poly.entity_id
_entity_poly.type
_entity_poly.pdbx_seq_one_letter_code
_entity_poly.pdbx_strand_id
1 'polypeptide(L)'
;TDPLVSHGRHFGRAIDAFCKPFPLIKEGVARARSSICSCDHKGGSLPSKREHRVFQELLKLSPGLDNRVLKASEQELHYIADMFRKGAAASRGDDTKSLKSVIIDWITPPGGSLVPPLSRNIKTDRGYYHYTTGRLLCPVVLDWEDEEVRKSLRSGEIVVSGNDWHSFLYVGYKLNPEKPWEGFLRSDLLLSAFKHVFTSPSSVERDVRATRSGNAELHGMQSVTVGSLAYIATMVVRFALSSNSVFTRNDKATASEIFYRDIVNFLEKETEKKEVEALLGWWNSFVYLLFSFSHQPLTTSQANFPSLSCRV
;
A
#
# COMPACT_ATOMS: atom_id res chain seq x y z
N THR A 1 -3.85 -19.53 13.50
CA THR A 1 -3.59 -18.12 13.87
C THR A 1 -4.93 -17.49 14.20
N ASP A 2 -5.04 -16.62 15.21
CA ASP A 2 -6.30 -15.93 15.53
C ASP A 2 -6.84 -15.20 14.28
N PRO A 3 -8.13 -15.37 13.90
CA PRO A 3 -8.75 -14.67 12.78
C PRO A 3 -8.55 -13.15 12.79
N LEU A 4 -8.51 -12.53 13.97
CA LEU A 4 -8.26 -11.09 14.13
C LEU A 4 -6.87 -10.66 13.65
N VAL A 5 -5.88 -11.56 13.70
CA VAL A 5 -4.55 -11.30 13.13
C VAL A 5 -4.63 -11.25 11.61
N SER A 6 -5.46 -12.11 11.00
CA SER A 6 -5.71 -12.09 9.56
C SER A 6 -6.41 -10.78 9.16
N HIS A 7 -7.48 -10.40 9.86
CA HIS A 7 -8.16 -9.12 9.62
C HIS A 7 -7.24 -7.91 9.86
N GLY A 8 -6.35 -7.99 10.84
CA GLY A 8 -5.30 -7.00 11.09
C GLY A 8 -4.33 -6.82 9.92
N ARG A 9 -3.98 -7.91 9.22
CA ARG A 9 -3.16 -7.84 8.00
C ARG A 9 -3.85 -7.02 6.92
N HIS A 10 -5.14 -7.29 6.67
CA HIS A 10 -5.91 -6.54 5.68
C HIS A 10 -6.13 -5.08 6.09
N PHE A 11 -6.49 -4.84 7.36
CA PHE A 11 -6.68 -3.50 7.91
C PHE A 11 -5.46 -2.60 7.65
N GLY A 12 -4.25 -3.11 7.93
CA GLY A 12 -3.01 -2.35 7.70
C GLY A 12 -2.71 -2.10 6.22
N ARG A 13 -3.07 -3.02 5.32
CA ARG A 13 -2.80 -2.90 3.88
C ARG A 13 -3.81 -2.02 3.14
N ALA A 14 -5.08 -2.04 3.55
CA ALA A 14 -6.16 -1.46 2.75
C ALA A 14 -6.90 -0.30 3.43
N ILE A 15 -6.84 -0.15 4.76
CA ILE A 15 -7.60 0.87 5.48
C ILE A 15 -6.65 1.91 6.08
N ASP A 16 -5.84 1.51 7.06
CA ASP A 16 -4.90 2.43 7.71
C ASP A 16 -3.65 1.73 8.24
N ALA A 17 -2.52 2.00 7.59
CA ALA A 17 -1.23 1.39 7.90
C ALA A 17 -0.59 1.89 9.21
N PHE A 18 -0.99 3.08 9.67
CA PHE A 18 -0.38 3.79 10.80
C PHE A 18 -1.33 4.02 11.98
N CYS A 19 -2.58 3.59 11.87
CA CYS A 19 -3.55 3.71 12.94
C CYS A 19 -3.06 2.98 14.21
N LYS A 20 -3.37 3.56 15.38
CA LYS A 20 -3.23 2.92 16.68
C LYS A 20 -4.57 2.24 16.99
N PRO A 21 -4.68 0.89 16.91
CA PRO A 21 -5.98 0.22 17.00
C PRO A 21 -6.67 0.41 18.36
N PHE A 22 -5.90 0.47 19.45
CA PHE A 22 -6.49 0.58 20.79
C PHE A 22 -7.21 1.91 21.04
N PRO A 23 -6.58 3.10 20.86
CA PRO A 23 -7.29 4.37 20.93
C PRO A 23 -8.51 4.44 20.01
N LEU A 24 -8.36 4.00 18.75
CA LEU A 24 -9.44 3.98 17.77
C LEU A 24 -10.66 3.18 18.26
N ILE A 25 -10.41 1.97 18.77
CA ILE A 25 -11.46 1.08 19.27
C ILE A 25 -12.08 1.65 20.55
N LYS A 26 -11.26 2.10 21.50
CA LYS A 26 -11.74 2.65 22.79
C LYS A 26 -12.66 3.85 22.58
N GLU A 27 -12.25 4.80 21.74
CA GLU A 27 -13.05 5.98 21.42
C GLU A 27 -14.26 5.66 20.52
N GLY A 28 -14.12 4.71 19.58
CA GLY A 28 -15.22 4.19 18.78
C GLY A 28 -16.34 3.58 19.62
N VAL A 29 -15.99 2.75 20.59
CA VAL A 29 -16.93 2.11 21.53
C VAL A 29 -17.59 3.11 22.46
N ALA A 30 -16.82 4.04 23.02
CA ALA A 30 -17.36 5.09 23.87
C ALA A 30 -18.46 5.88 23.14
N ARG A 31 -18.22 6.25 21.89
CA ARG A 31 -19.22 6.94 21.04
C ARG A 31 -20.45 6.08 20.75
N ALA A 32 -20.24 4.81 20.38
CA ALA A 32 -21.35 3.91 20.10
C ALA A 32 -22.26 3.73 21.33
N ARG A 33 -21.66 3.61 22.53
CA ARG A 33 -22.39 3.56 23.80
C ARG A 33 -23.14 4.87 24.10
N SER A 34 -22.51 6.03 23.90
CA SER A 34 -23.16 7.33 24.10
C SER A 34 -24.34 7.56 23.16
N SER A 35 -24.22 7.14 21.89
CA SER A 35 -25.31 7.23 20.91
C SER A 35 -26.51 6.35 21.27
N ILE A 36 -26.27 5.20 21.93
CA ILE A 36 -27.33 4.30 22.38
C ILE A 36 -28.01 4.85 23.64
N CYS A 37 -27.24 5.41 24.57
CA CYS A 37 -27.74 5.88 25.86
C CYS A 37 -28.29 7.32 25.85
N SER A 38 -28.29 8.02 24.70
CA SER A 38 -28.72 9.43 24.57
C SER A 38 -28.07 10.37 25.60
N CYS A 39 -26.82 10.08 25.98
CA CYS A 39 -26.08 10.85 26.98
C CYS A 39 -24.97 11.69 26.33
N ASP A 40 -25.02 13.00 26.52
CA ASP A 40 -24.01 13.96 26.04
C ASP A 40 -22.70 13.76 26.80
N HIS A 41 -21.74 13.10 26.16
CA HIS A 41 -20.39 13.00 26.71
C HIS A 41 -19.63 14.31 26.47
N LYS A 42 -19.70 15.25 27.42
CA LYS A 42 -18.78 16.38 27.51
C LYS A 42 -17.45 15.87 28.10
N GLY A 43 -16.42 15.64 27.28
CA GLY A 43 -15.10 15.32 27.84
C GLY A 43 -14.00 14.79 26.94
N GLY A 44 -14.24 14.57 25.64
CA GLY A 44 -13.18 14.18 24.69
C GLY A 44 -13.02 15.20 23.58
N SER A 45 -11.79 15.39 23.09
CA SER A 45 -11.56 16.04 21.79
C SER A 45 -12.47 15.39 20.76
N LEU A 46 -13.21 16.18 19.96
CA LEU A 46 -13.99 15.65 18.84
C LEU A 46 -13.06 14.80 17.98
N PRO A 47 -13.29 13.47 17.86
CA PRO A 47 -12.45 12.65 17.01
C PRO A 47 -12.64 13.11 15.57
N SER A 48 -11.58 13.05 14.78
CA SER A 48 -11.66 13.43 13.38
C SER A 48 -12.73 12.58 12.68
N LYS A 49 -13.52 13.17 11.76
CA LYS A 49 -14.48 12.42 10.89
C LYS A 49 -13.83 11.17 10.29
N ARG A 50 -12.52 11.24 10.04
CA ARG A 50 -11.67 10.13 9.59
C ARG A 50 -11.59 8.98 10.59
N GLU A 51 -11.31 9.24 11.87
CA GLU A 51 -11.21 8.18 12.89
C GLU A 51 -12.53 7.46 13.08
N HIS A 52 -13.66 8.18 12.95
CA HIS A 52 -14.96 7.52 12.92
C HIS A 52 -15.09 6.58 11.71
N ARG A 53 -14.74 7.05 10.51
CA ARG A 53 -14.77 6.24 9.29
C ARG A 53 -13.89 4.99 9.40
N VAL A 54 -12.65 5.15 9.84
CA VAL A 54 -11.69 4.04 10.02
C VAL A 54 -12.20 3.02 11.04
N PHE A 55 -12.84 3.47 12.13
CA PHE A 55 -13.48 2.58 13.09
C PHE A 55 -14.63 1.79 12.46
N GLN A 56 -15.52 2.43 11.68
CA GLN A 56 -16.61 1.74 10.99
C GLN A 56 -16.08 0.68 10.00
N GLU A 57 -15.05 1.02 9.24
CA GLU A 57 -14.41 0.06 8.32
C GLU A 57 -13.76 -1.10 9.07
N LEU A 58 -13.13 -0.85 10.23
CA LEU A 58 -12.57 -1.91 11.08
C LEU A 58 -13.65 -2.90 11.54
N LEU A 59 -14.84 -2.42 11.93
CA LEU A 59 -15.94 -3.28 12.36
C LEU A 59 -16.46 -4.17 11.22
N LYS A 60 -16.49 -3.65 9.98
CA LYS A 60 -16.93 -4.41 8.79
C LYS A 60 -16.01 -5.58 8.43
N LEU A 61 -14.74 -5.53 8.83
CA LEU A 61 -13.77 -6.58 8.50
C LEU A 61 -14.04 -7.91 9.18
N SER A 62 -14.74 -7.92 10.31
CA SER A 62 -14.94 -9.11 11.10
C SER A 62 -16.41 -9.23 11.51
N PRO A 63 -17.15 -10.22 10.99
CA PRO A 63 -18.52 -10.47 11.40
C PRO A 63 -18.63 -10.61 12.92
N GLY A 64 -19.60 -9.92 13.54
CA GLY A 64 -19.84 -9.95 14.98
C GLY A 64 -18.85 -9.17 15.85
N LEU A 65 -17.87 -8.48 15.26
CA LEU A 65 -16.92 -7.66 16.01
C LEU A 65 -17.59 -6.44 16.64
N ASP A 66 -18.57 -5.86 15.96
CA ASP A 66 -19.44 -4.80 16.47
C ASP A 66 -20.04 -5.16 17.85
N ASN A 67 -20.69 -6.31 17.94
CA ASN A 67 -21.33 -6.80 19.16
C ASN A 67 -20.31 -7.17 20.24
N ARG A 68 -19.21 -7.80 19.83
CA ARG A 68 -18.12 -8.19 20.72
C ARG A 68 -17.49 -6.98 21.39
N VAL A 69 -17.12 -5.97 20.61
CA VAL A 69 -16.41 -4.79 21.09
C VAL A 69 -17.35 -3.92 21.95
N LEU A 70 -18.66 -3.90 21.68
CA LEU A 70 -19.64 -3.20 22.52
C LEU A 70 -19.80 -3.82 23.92
N LYS A 71 -19.69 -5.15 24.04
CA LYS A 71 -19.84 -5.89 25.30
C LYS A 71 -18.50 -6.17 26.01
N ALA A 72 -17.39 -5.95 25.32
CA ALA A 72 -16.05 -6.22 25.80
C ALA A 72 -15.66 -5.36 27.02
N SER A 73 -14.86 -5.97 27.90
CA SER A 73 -14.11 -5.27 28.93
C SER A 73 -12.91 -4.52 28.32
N GLU A 74 -12.32 -3.57 29.04
CA GLU A 74 -11.14 -2.85 28.54
C GLU A 74 -9.95 -3.79 28.24
N GLN A 75 -9.78 -4.85 29.03
CA GLN A 75 -8.77 -5.89 28.79
C GLN A 75 -9.01 -6.63 27.46
N GLU A 76 -10.27 -6.94 27.15
CA GLU A 76 -10.61 -7.56 25.87
C GLU A 76 -10.43 -6.59 24.70
N LEU A 77 -10.72 -5.30 24.88
CA LEU A 77 -10.42 -4.27 23.87
C LEU A 77 -8.91 -4.18 23.59
N HIS A 78 -8.08 -4.25 24.64
CA HIS A 78 -6.63 -4.34 24.50
C HIS A 78 -6.21 -5.57 23.70
N TYR A 79 -6.77 -6.73 24.01
CA TYR A 79 -6.49 -7.97 23.30
C TYR A 79 -6.84 -7.88 21.81
N ILE A 80 -8.05 -7.41 21.48
CA ILE A 80 -8.50 -7.23 20.10
C ILE A 80 -7.55 -6.28 19.37
N ALA A 81 -7.28 -5.12 19.96
CA ALA A 81 -6.37 -4.13 19.38
C ALA A 81 -4.96 -4.70 19.14
N ASP A 82 -4.45 -5.53 20.05
CA ASP A 82 -3.17 -6.18 19.90
C ASP A 82 -3.15 -7.22 18.77
N MET A 83 -4.23 -7.96 18.56
CA MET A 83 -4.32 -8.88 17.42
C MET A 83 -4.30 -8.12 16.09
N PHE A 84 -5.06 -7.03 15.98
CA PHE A 84 -5.03 -6.15 14.81
C PHE A 84 -3.62 -5.56 14.57
N ARG A 85 -2.99 -5.05 15.62
CA ARG A 85 -1.64 -4.49 15.56
C ARG A 85 -0.61 -5.53 15.12
N LYS A 86 -0.68 -6.75 15.67
CA LYS A 86 0.19 -7.88 15.27
C LYS A 86 0.01 -8.23 13.80
N GLY A 87 -1.23 -8.29 13.31
CA GLY A 87 -1.54 -8.52 11.89
C GLY A 87 -0.96 -7.43 10.97
N ALA A 88 -1.20 -6.17 11.30
CA ALA A 88 -0.70 -5.03 10.53
C ALA A 88 0.83 -4.92 10.54
N ALA A 89 1.48 -5.28 11.66
CA ALA A 89 2.94 -5.34 11.74
C ALA A 89 3.52 -6.50 10.91
N ALA A 90 2.91 -7.68 10.99
CA ALA A 90 3.37 -8.87 10.28
C ALA A 90 3.25 -8.72 8.75
N SER A 91 2.08 -8.28 8.26
CA SER A 91 1.86 -8.03 6.82
C SER A 91 2.89 -7.05 6.24
N ARG A 92 3.12 -5.92 6.90
CA ARG A 92 4.14 -4.94 6.50
C ARG A 92 5.55 -5.54 6.48
N GLY A 93 5.91 -6.34 7.49
CA GLY A 93 7.19 -7.03 7.51
C GLY A 93 7.37 -7.98 6.32
N ASP A 94 6.34 -8.77 6.02
CA ASP A 94 6.32 -9.71 4.89
C ASP A 94 6.41 -8.96 3.55
N ASP A 95 5.61 -7.90 3.38
CA ASP A 95 5.54 -7.11 2.15
C ASP A 95 6.88 -6.40 1.89
N THR A 96 7.41 -5.67 2.88
CA THR A 96 8.69 -4.95 2.74
C THR A 96 9.88 -5.89 2.49
N LYS A 97 9.87 -7.10 3.08
CA LYS A 97 10.88 -8.11 2.84
C LYS A 97 10.80 -8.65 1.41
N SER A 98 9.61 -9.02 0.94
CA SER A 98 9.43 -9.63 -0.37
C SER A 98 9.74 -8.66 -1.53
N LEU A 99 9.42 -7.38 -1.37
CA LEU A 99 9.67 -6.37 -2.39
C LEU A 99 11.11 -5.86 -2.44
N LYS A 100 11.88 -6.07 -1.37
CA LYS A 100 13.27 -5.62 -1.28
C LYS A 100 14.14 -6.10 -2.45
N SER A 101 13.95 -7.34 -2.89
CA SER A 101 14.70 -7.91 -4.02
C SER A 101 14.07 -7.57 -5.36
N VAL A 102 12.75 -7.71 -5.47
CA VAL A 102 12.03 -7.64 -6.75
C VAL A 102 12.01 -6.22 -7.31
N ILE A 103 12.03 -5.19 -6.46
CA ILE A 103 12.09 -3.80 -6.94
C ILE A 103 13.33 -3.51 -7.77
N ILE A 104 14.46 -4.21 -7.51
CA ILE A 104 15.67 -4.06 -8.32
C ILE A 104 15.43 -4.58 -9.73
N ASP A 105 14.72 -5.69 -9.85
CA ASP A 105 14.41 -6.29 -11.15
C ASP A 105 13.49 -5.36 -11.96
N TRP A 106 12.57 -4.64 -11.30
CA TRP A 106 11.68 -3.68 -11.97
C TRP A 106 12.34 -2.37 -12.39
N ILE A 107 13.32 -1.88 -11.63
CA ILE A 107 14.06 -0.65 -12.00
C ILE A 107 15.20 -0.95 -12.98
N THR A 108 15.56 -2.22 -13.18
CA THR A 108 16.60 -2.62 -14.13
C THR A 108 16.03 -2.56 -15.55
N PRO A 109 16.66 -1.81 -16.48
CA PRO A 109 16.21 -1.75 -17.87
C PRO A 109 16.16 -3.15 -18.53
N PRO A 110 15.21 -3.43 -19.43
CA PRO A 110 15.13 -4.71 -20.11
C PRO A 110 16.44 -5.04 -20.86
N GLY A 111 17.08 -6.16 -20.51
CA GLY A 111 18.37 -6.57 -21.10
C GLY A 111 19.58 -5.75 -20.65
N GLY A 112 19.41 -4.83 -19.69
CA GLY A 112 20.47 -4.00 -19.12
C GLY A 112 20.88 -4.43 -17.71
N SER A 113 21.82 -3.67 -17.14
CA SER A 113 22.22 -3.77 -15.73
C SER A 113 22.20 -2.38 -15.11
N LEU A 114 21.94 -2.32 -13.81
CA LEU A 114 22.12 -1.09 -13.03
C LEU A 114 23.62 -0.80 -12.88
N VAL A 115 23.98 0.48 -12.97
CA VAL A 115 25.35 0.94 -12.83
C VAL A 115 25.41 1.96 -11.68
N PRO A 116 26.06 1.65 -10.55
CA PRO A 116 26.65 0.35 -10.18
C PRO A 116 25.61 -0.75 -9.89
N PRO A 117 25.94 -2.05 -10.01
CA PRO A 117 25.01 -3.13 -9.69
C PRO A 117 24.53 -3.06 -8.23
N LEU A 118 23.21 -3.11 -8.04
CA LEU A 118 22.62 -3.08 -6.70
C LEU A 118 22.39 -4.49 -6.14
N SER A 119 22.75 -4.67 -4.87
CA SER A 119 22.47 -5.91 -4.15
C SER A 119 20.96 -6.07 -3.89
N ARG A 120 20.43 -7.26 -4.22
CA ARG A 120 19.03 -7.64 -3.95
C ARG A 120 18.68 -7.62 -2.46
N ASN A 121 19.67 -7.89 -1.60
CA ASN A 121 19.48 -8.11 -0.17
C ASN A 121 20.08 -7.00 0.71
N ILE A 122 20.81 -6.04 0.15
CA ILE A 122 21.44 -4.95 0.90
C ILE A 122 20.92 -3.62 0.35
N LYS A 123 20.57 -2.69 1.23
CA LYS A 123 19.99 -1.38 0.87
C LYS A 123 20.98 -0.22 0.97
N THR A 124 22.18 -0.42 1.52
CA THR A 124 23.15 0.65 1.81
C THR A 124 23.42 1.54 0.61
N ASP A 125 23.48 0.93 -0.58
CA ASP A 125 23.85 1.63 -1.82
C ASP A 125 22.63 2.16 -2.59
N ARG A 126 21.41 2.01 -2.05
CA ARG A 126 20.16 2.52 -2.63
C ARG A 126 19.91 3.97 -2.18
N GLY A 127 18.73 4.52 -2.48
CA GLY A 127 18.42 5.91 -2.17
C GLY A 127 19.20 6.86 -3.07
N TYR A 128 19.73 7.94 -2.48
CA TYR A 128 20.50 8.98 -3.19
C TYR A 128 21.97 8.58 -3.49
N TYR A 129 22.40 7.39 -3.04
CA TYR A 129 23.72 6.86 -3.34
C TYR A 129 23.82 6.27 -4.76
N HIS A 130 22.69 5.86 -5.35
CA HIS A 130 22.63 5.31 -6.71
C HIS A 130 21.76 6.18 -7.62
N TYR A 131 22.19 6.36 -8.88
CA TYR A 131 21.54 7.27 -9.83
C TYR A 131 20.06 6.93 -10.08
N THR A 132 19.75 5.68 -10.43
CA THR A 132 18.37 5.25 -10.73
C THR A 132 17.42 5.33 -9.53
N THR A 133 17.81 4.83 -8.36
CA THR A 133 16.97 4.89 -7.15
C THR A 133 16.81 6.32 -6.65
N GLY A 134 17.87 7.13 -6.77
CA GLY A 134 17.85 8.54 -6.41
C GLY A 134 16.90 9.33 -7.31
N ARG A 135 16.94 9.10 -8.64
CA ARG A 135 16.02 9.72 -9.60
C ARG A 135 14.55 9.45 -9.26
N LEU A 136 14.23 8.23 -8.85
CA LEU A 136 12.87 7.83 -8.48
C LEU A 136 12.43 8.45 -7.14
N LEU A 137 13.36 8.60 -6.21
CA LEU A 137 13.12 9.18 -4.90
C LEU A 137 13.26 10.71 -4.84
N CYS A 138 13.79 11.33 -5.88
CA CYS A 138 13.94 12.77 -5.94
C CYS A 138 12.56 13.42 -5.79
N PRO A 139 12.43 14.46 -4.93
CA PRO A 139 11.25 15.29 -4.91
C PRO A 139 10.95 15.82 -6.31
N VAL A 140 9.68 15.83 -6.72
CA VAL A 140 9.26 16.26 -8.07
C VAL A 140 9.55 17.73 -8.37
N VAL A 141 9.77 18.52 -7.32
CA VAL A 141 10.10 19.95 -7.42
C VAL A 141 11.59 20.19 -7.66
N LEU A 142 12.43 19.16 -7.49
CA LEU A 142 13.87 19.24 -7.68
C LEU A 142 14.26 18.57 -9.00
N ASP A 143 15.21 19.18 -9.70
CA ASP A 143 15.79 18.57 -10.91
C ASP A 143 16.88 17.58 -10.51
N TRP A 144 16.63 16.29 -10.75
CA TRP A 144 17.61 15.25 -10.48
C TRP A 144 18.81 15.29 -11.44
N GLU A 145 18.66 15.87 -12.64
CA GLU A 145 19.78 15.97 -13.58
C GLU A 145 20.83 16.98 -13.11
N ASP A 146 20.44 17.94 -12.27
CA ASP A 146 21.37 18.86 -11.60
C ASP A 146 22.32 18.08 -10.66
N GLU A 147 23.62 18.26 -10.87
CA GLU A 147 24.65 17.60 -10.07
C GLU A 147 24.70 18.12 -8.64
N GLU A 148 24.41 19.41 -8.43
CA GLU A 148 24.46 20.02 -7.10
C GLU A 148 23.29 19.52 -6.25
N VAL A 149 22.09 19.41 -6.84
CA VAL A 149 20.94 18.78 -6.18
C VAL A 149 21.27 17.34 -5.76
N ARG A 150 21.91 16.55 -6.63
CA ARG A 150 22.31 15.17 -6.31
C ARG A 150 23.32 15.11 -5.17
N LYS A 151 24.31 16.01 -5.14
CA LYS A 151 25.31 16.10 -4.07
C LYS A 151 24.66 16.49 -2.75
N SER A 152 23.82 17.51 -2.73
CA SER A 152 23.16 18.00 -1.51
C SER A 152 22.14 16.99 -0.95
N LEU A 153 21.45 16.23 -1.81
CA LEU A 153 20.60 15.10 -1.37
C LEU A 153 21.41 13.93 -0.80
N ARG A 154 22.60 13.66 -1.34
CA ARG A 154 23.49 12.59 -0.87
C ARG A 154 24.22 12.95 0.43
N SER A 155 24.65 14.21 0.57
CA SER A 155 25.31 14.72 1.78
C SER A 155 24.32 14.90 2.94
N GLY A 156 23.02 15.02 2.62
CA GLY A 156 21.97 15.30 3.59
C GLY A 156 21.79 16.79 3.90
N GLU A 157 22.40 17.67 3.11
CA GLU A 157 22.16 19.11 3.17
C GLU A 157 20.71 19.44 2.79
N ILE A 158 20.18 18.78 1.75
CA ILE A 158 18.75 18.80 1.45
C ILE A 158 18.10 17.61 2.17
N VAL A 159 17.38 17.92 3.24
CA VAL A 159 16.59 16.92 3.98
C VAL A 159 15.21 16.82 3.36
N VAL A 160 14.96 15.73 2.63
CA VAL A 160 13.63 15.44 2.07
C VAL A 160 12.65 15.09 3.18
N SER A 161 11.63 15.93 3.31
CA SER A 161 10.57 15.80 4.30
C SER A 161 9.60 14.66 3.95
N GLY A 162 8.72 14.36 4.89
CA GLY A 162 7.59 13.47 4.64
C GLY A 162 6.58 14.05 3.64
N ASN A 163 6.47 15.38 3.54
CA ASN A 163 5.51 16.05 2.66
C ASN A 163 6.01 16.19 1.21
N ASP A 164 7.28 15.90 0.95
CA ASP A 164 7.83 16.05 -0.39
C ASP A 164 7.42 14.84 -1.24
N TRP A 165 6.75 15.12 -2.35
CA TRP A 165 6.29 14.08 -3.26
C TRP A 165 7.38 13.67 -4.22
N HIS A 166 7.50 12.37 -4.45
CA HIS A 166 8.62 11.78 -5.16
C HIS A 166 8.24 11.47 -6.62
N SER A 167 9.20 11.50 -7.52
CA SER A 167 9.00 11.23 -8.95
C SER A 167 8.37 9.87 -9.24
N PHE A 168 8.63 8.84 -8.43
CA PHE A 168 8.00 7.53 -8.60
C PHE A 168 6.47 7.53 -8.55
N LEU A 169 5.83 8.58 -8.03
CA LEU A 169 4.37 8.69 -7.99
C LEU A 169 3.76 8.88 -9.38
N TYR A 170 4.53 9.41 -10.34
CA TYR A 170 4.03 9.84 -11.64
C TYR A 170 4.39 8.86 -12.77
N VAL A 171 3.52 8.77 -13.77
CA VAL A 171 3.83 8.08 -15.03
C VAL A 171 5.06 8.72 -15.67
N GLY A 172 5.99 7.88 -16.15
CA GLY A 172 7.25 8.36 -16.74
C GLY A 172 8.17 9.10 -15.76
N TYR A 173 7.85 9.09 -14.46
CA TYR A 173 8.62 9.73 -13.39
C TYR A 173 8.79 11.25 -13.54
N LYS A 174 7.81 11.92 -14.15
CA LYS A 174 7.81 13.38 -14.35
C LYS A 174 6.46 13.97 -13.98
N LEU A 175 6.50 15.08 -13.25
CA LEU A 175 5.32 15.89 -12.97
C LEU A 175 5.03 16.79 -14.16
N ASN A 176 3.77 16.82 -14.62
CA ASN A 176 3.30 17.89 -15.50
C ASN A 176 2.85 19.09 -14.64
N PRO A 177 3.57 20.23 -14.66
CA PRO A 177 3.21 21.39 -13.84
C PRO A 177 1.86 22.02 -14.25
N GLU A 178 1.43 21.85 -15.50
CA GLU A 178 0.13 22.34 -15.98
C GLU A 178 -1.03 21.45 -15.54
N LYS A 179 -0.77 20.14 -15.37
CA LYS A 179 -1.76 19.14 -14.98
C LYS A 179 -1.18 18.18 -13.93
N PRO A 180 -1.17 18.57 -12.65
CA PRO A 180 -0.58 17.75 -11.58
C PRO A 180 -1.26 16.39 -11.38
N TRP A 181 -2.52 16.23 -11.80
CA TRP A 181 -3.21 14.92 -11.74
C TRP A 181 -2.80 13.96 -12.86
N GLU A 182 -2.15 14.47 -13.90
CA GLU A 182 -1.72 13.65 -15.03
C GLU A 182 -0.65 12.65 -14.59
N GLY A 183 -1.00 11.36 -14.66
CA GLY A 183 -0.11 10.29 -14.26
C GLY A 183 0.10 10.13 -12.75
N PHE A 184 -0.56 10.93 -11.90
CA PHE A 184 -0.44 10.82 -10.45
C PHE A 184 -0.94 9.48 -9.92
N LEU A 185 -0.11 8.80 -9.12
CA LEU A 185 -0.32 7.44 -8.61
C LEU A 185 -0.59 6.41 -9.71
N ARG A 186 0.00 6.57 -10.90
CA ARG A 186 -0.18 5.63 -12.03
C ARG A 186 1.14 5.09 -12.60
N SER A 187 2.24 5.19 -11.87
CA SER A 187 3.53 4.66 -12.33
C SER A 187 3.56 3.14 -12.42
N ASP A 188 4.38 2.61 -13.34
CA ASP A 188 4.55 1.17 -13.55
C ASP A 188 5.09 0.46 -12.30
N LEU A 189 5.89 1.16 -11.48
CA LEU A 189 6.38 0.67 -10.20
C LEU A 189 5.25 0.47 -9.20
N LEU A 190 4.31 1.43 -9.12
CA LEU A 190 3.14 1.30 -8.23
C LEU A 190 2.22 0.16 -8.68
N LEU A 191 2.01 0.01 -10.00
CA LEU A 191 1.23 -1.10 -10.56
C LEU A 191 1.86 -2.46 -10.23
N SER A 192 3.17 -2.59 -10.45
CA SER A 192 3.92 -3.84 -10.18
C SER A 192 3.93 -4.16 -8.70
N ALA A 193 4.12 -3.16 -7.85
CA ALA A 193 4.05 -3.30 -6.40
C ALA A 193 2.65 -3.69 -5.91
N PHE A 194 1.60 -3.08 -6.44
CA PHE A 194 0.22 -3.42 -6.10
C PHE A 194 -0.10 -4.88 -6.44
N LYS A 195 0.28 -5.33 -7.64
CA LYS A 195 0.14 -6.74 -8.05
C LYS A 195 0.89 -7.68 -7.10
N HIS A 196 2.15 -7.38 -6.81
CA HIS A 196 2.98 -8.20 -5.92
C HIS A 196 2.36 -8.39 -4.53
N VAL A 197 1.78 -7.32 -3.96
CA VAL A 197 1.17 -7.36 -2.61
C VAL A 197 -0.22 -7.95 -2.61
N PHE A 198 -1.11 -7.54 -3.52
CA PHE A 198 -2.53 -7.87 -3.43
C PHE A 198 -2.93 -9.11 -4.23
N THR A 199 -2.22 -9.48 -5.29
CA THR A 199 -2.51 -10.69 -6.07
C THR A 199 -1.52 -11.81 -5.74
N SER A 200 -0.30 -11.77 -6.24
CA SER A 200 0.74 -12.75 -5.98
C SER A 200 2.07 -12.26 -6.57
N PRO A 201 3.22 -12.57 -5.96
CA PRO A 201 4.54 -12.33 -6.56
C PRO A 201 4.68 -12.91 -7.98
N SER A 202 4.03 -14.06 -8.25
CA SER A 202 4.09 -14.72 -9.56
C SER A 202 3.34 -13.96 -10.67
N SER A 203 2.37 -13.12 -10.31
CA SER A 203 1.53 -12.37 -11.24
C SER A 203 2.22 -11.16 -11.86
N VAL A 204 3.43 -10.83 -11.42
CA VAL A 204 4.21 -9.70 -11.97
C VAL A 204 5.05 -10.14 -13.17
N GLU A 205 5.52 -11.40 -13.19
CA GLU A 205 6.47 -11.89 -14.20
C GLU A 205 5.86 -12.88 -15.21
N ARG A 206 4.73 -13.54 -14.92
CA ARG A 206 4.14 -14.54 -15.83
C ARG A 206 2.61 -14.54 -15.80
N ASP A 207 1.99 -14.87 -16.93
CA ASP A 207 0.60 -15.34 -17.07
C ASP A 207 0.37 -16.73 -16.42
N VAL A 208 1.13 -17.06 -15.38
CA VAL A 208 0.99 -18.31 -14.63
C VAL A 208 0.18 -18.00 -13.40
N ARG A 209 -1.01 -18.60 -13.33
CA ARG A 209 -1.91 -18.50 -12.18
C ARG A 209 -1.17 -18.84 -10.89
N ALA A 210 -1.39 -18.01 -9.88
CA ALA A 210 -0.93 -18.28 -8.52
C ALA A 210 -1.56 -19.58 -8.02
N THR A 211 -0.76 -20.42 -7.35
CA THR A 211 -1.22 -21.67 -6.72
C THR A 211 -1.96 -21.44 -5.41
N ARG A 212 -2.07 -20.19 -4.95
CA ARG A 212 -2.75 -19.77 -3.71
C ARG A 212 -3.54 -18.48 -3.98
N SER A 213 -4.69 -18.36 -3.34
CA SER A 213 -5.52 -17.14 -3.39
C SER A 213 -4.73 -15.91 -2.96
N GLY A 214 -4.88 -14.82 -3.71
CA GLY A 214 -4.18 -13.57 -3.45
C GLY A 214 -4.68 -12.86 -2.19
N ASN A 215 -3.90 -11.93 -1.64
CA ASN A 215 -4.30 -11.19 -0.42
C ASN A 215 -5.62 -10.43 -0.60
N ALA A 216 -5.92 -9.94 -1.82
CA ALA A 216 -7.21 -9.34 -2.11
C ALA A 216 -8.36 -10.37 -2.11
N GLU A 217 -8.14 -11.54 -2.70
CA GLU A 217 -9.13 -12.63 -2.75
C GLU A 217 -9.42 -13.21 -1.35
N LEU A 218 -8.37 -13.43 -0.56
CA LEU A 218 -8.45 -13.93 0.83
C LEU A 218 -9.29 -13.03 1.75
N HIS A 219 -9.39 -11.74 1.41
CA HIS A 219 -10.12 -10.75 2.19
C HIS A 219 -11.33 -10.17 1.45
N GLY A 220 -11.68 -10.72 0.28
CA GLY A 220 -12.84 -10.27 -0.51
C GLY A 220 -12.74 -8.82 -0.99
N MET A 221 -11.53 -8.32 -1.24
CA MET A 221 -11.30 -6.95 -1.69
C MET A 221 -11.73 -6.79 -3.15
N GLN A 222 -12.88 -6.15 -3.36
CA GLN A 222 -13.48 -5.94 -4.69
C GLN A 222 -13.03 -4.64 -5.37
N SER A 223 -12.41 -3.72 -4.62
CA SER A 223 -11.95 -2.44 -5.15
C SER A 223 -10.70 -1.96 -4.45
N VAL A 224 -9.92 -1.18 -5.19
CA VAL A 224 -8.76 -0.45 -4.69
C VAL A 224 -9.24 0.70 -3.81
N THR A 225 -8.64 0.83 -2.62
CA THR A 225 -8.94 1.89 -1.67
C THR A 225 -7.82 2.94 -1.64
N VAL A 226 -8.14 4.15 -1.21
CA VAL A 226 -7.14 5.21 -0.95
C VAL A 226 -6.05 4.73 0.01
N GLY A 227 -6.44 4.01 1.07
CA GLY A 227 -5.50 3.42 2.03
C GLY A 227 -4.54 2.42 1.38
N SER A 228 -5.02 1.60 0.45
CA SER A 228 -4.18 0.65 -0.28
C SER A 228 -3.17 1.32 -1.21
N LEU A 229 -3.57 2.38 -1.94
CA LEU A 229 -2.64 3.13 -2.79
C LEU A 229 -1.58 3.86 -1.96
N ALA A 230 -2.00 4.53 -0.88
CA ALA A 230 -1.08 5.20 0.03
C ALA A 230 -0.12 4.21 0.71
N TYR A 231 -0.60 3.02 1.06
CA TYR A 231 0.21 1.93 1.58
C TYR A 231 1.27 1.49 0.57
N ILE A 232 0.91 1.22 -0.68
CA ILE A 232 1.88 0.84 -1.71
C ILE A 232 2.90 1.97 -1.97
N ALA A 233 2.44 3.21 -2.14
CA ALA A 233 3.35 4.34 -2.36
C ALA A 233 4.35 4.53 -1.22
N THR A 234 3.89 4.41 0.02
CA THR A 234 4.68 4.71 1.22
C THR A 234 5.49 3.49 1.71
N MET A 235 4.80 2.39 2.01
CA MET A 235 5.41 1.21 2.62
C MET A 235 6.20 0.40 1.63
N VAL A 236 5.82 0.44 0.37
CA VAL A 236 6.37 -0.48 -0.61
C VAL A 236 7.41 0.22 -1.47
N VAL A 237 7.05 1.30 -2.19
CA VAL A 237 7.99 1.92 -3.13
C VAL A 237 9.00 2.81 -2.42
N ARG A 238 8.56 3.78 -1.60
CA ARG A 238 9.49 4.70 -0.91
C ARG A 238 10.46 3.94 0.00
N PHE A 239 9.96 3.01 0.81
CA PHE A 239 10.83 2.24 1.71
C PHE A 239 11.74 1.25 0.98
N ALA A 240 11.31 0.60 -0.11
CA ALA A 240 12.16 -0.35 -0.83
C ALA A 240 13.27 0.33 -1.64
N LEU A 241 13.03 1.56 -2.12
CA LEU A 241 14.01 2.39 -2.80
C LEU A 241 14.97 3.11 -1.85
N SER A 242 14.58 3.34 -0.59
CA SER A 242 15.44 4.04 0.37
C SER A 242 16.59 3.17 0.87
N SER A 243 17.62 3.83 1.41
CA SER A 243 18.80 3.16 1.99
C SER A 243 18.55 2.56 3.37
N ASN A 244 17.46 2.94 4.04
CA ASN A 244 17.12 2.48 5.38
C ASN A 244 16.82 0.97 5.40
N SER A 245 17.57 0.24 6.23
CA SER A 245 17.41 -1.21 6.42
C SER A 245 16.29 -1.58 7.39
N VAL A 246 15.89 -0.65 8.28
CA VAL A 246 14.88 -0.87 9.32
C VAL A 246 13.78 0.18 9.23
N PHE A 247 12.54 -0.28 9.33
CA PHE A 247 11.38 0.58 9.49
C PHE A 247 11.23 0.93 10.98
N THR A 248 11.84 2.02 11.42
CA THR A 248 11.79 2.41 12.85
C THR A 248 10.56 3.26 13.11
N ARG A 249 9.63 2.75 13.93
CA ARG A 249 8.51 3.54 14.47
C ARG A 249 8.95 4.15 15.81
N ASN A 250 9.69 5.25 15.77
CA ASN A 250 9.90 6.05 16.97
C ASN A 250 8.62 6.83 17.30
N ASP A 251 8.50 7.31 18.54
CA ASP A 251 7.32 8.05 19.03
C ASP A 251 7.12 9.42 18.35
N LYS A 252 8.11 9.85 17.54
CA LYS A 252 8.00 10.98 16.60
C LYS A 252 7.55 10.44 15.24
N ALA A 253 6.54 11.08 14.63
CA ALA A 253 6.05 10.71 13.30
C ALA A 253 7.21 10.56 12.32
N THR A 254 7.37 9.36 11.78
CA THR A 254 8.44 9.07 10.82
C THR A 254 8.16 9.80 9.50
N ALA A 255 9.19 10.10 8.70
CA ALA A 255 8.99 10.68 7.36
C ALA A 255 8.03 9.84 6.50
N SER A 256 8.02 8.51 6.69
CA SER A 256 7.07 7.59 6.07
C SER A 256 5.64 7.75 6.59
N GLU A 257 5.44 7.96 7.89
CA GLU A 257 4.11 8.21 8.45
C GLU A 257 3.56 9.55 7.95
N ILE A 258 4.40 10.59 7.96
CA ILE A 258 4.04 11.92 7.44
C ILE A 258 3.65 11.82 5.97
N PHE A 259 4.44 11.13 5.14
CA PHE A 259 4.13 10.92 3.73
C PHE A 259 2.84 10.15 3.48
N TYR A 260 2.60 9.07 4.24
CA TYR A 260 1.34 8.34 4.15
C TYR A 260 0.16 9.22 4.51
N ARG A 261 0.28 9.98 5.61
CA ARG A 261 -0.79 10.88 6.06
C ARG A 261 -1.03 11.98 5.05
N ASP A 262 0.01 12.55 4.44
CA ASP A 262 -0.09 13.59 3.44
C ASP A 262 -0.81 13.10 2.17
N ILE A 263 -0.42 11.94 1.63
CA ILE A 263 -1.12 11.32 0.48
C ILE A 263 -2.59 11.04 0.81
N VAL A 264 -2.87 10.41 1.95
CA VAL A 264 -4.27 10.11 2.32
C VAL A 264 -5.06 11.40 2.52
N ASN A 265 -4.48 12.40 3.20
CA ASN A 265 -5.16 13.67 3.42
C ASN A 265 -5.45 14.38 2.09
N PHE A 266 -4.53 14.34 1.13
CA PHE A 266 -4.73 14.87 -0.22
C PHE A 266 -5.86 14.13 -0.95
N LEU A 267 -5.85 12.79 -0.93
CA LEU A 267 -6.87 11.96 -1.58
C LEU A 267 -8.25 12.01 -0.88
N GLU A 268 -8.32 12.43 0.38
CA GLU A 268 -9.57 12.61 1.12
C GLU A 268 -10.12 14.05 1.06
N LYS A 269 -9.44 14.98 0.37
CA LYS A 269 -9.94 16.36 0.19
C LYS A 269 -11.20 16.36 -0.67
N GLU A 270 -12.21 17.10 -0.20
CA GLU A 270 -13.49 17.22 -0.89
C GLU A 270 -13.37 17.92 -2.26
N THR A 271 -12.40 18.84 -2.40
CA THR A 271 -12.10 19.54 -3.66
C THR A 271 -11.63 18.58 -4.75
N GLU A 272 -10.88 17.54 -4.37
CA GLU A 272 -10.25 16.60 -5.28
C GLU A 272 -11.10 15.34 -5.55
N LYS A 273 -12.28 15.24 -4.93
CA LYS A 273 -13.08 14.01 -4.90
C LYS A 273 -13.37 13.44 -6.30
N LYS A 274 -13.64 14.29 -7.28
CA LYS A 274 -13.91 13.87 -8.67
C LYS A 274 -12.69 13.21 -9.32
N GLU A 275 -11.52 13.79 -9.15
CA GLU A 275 -10.26 13.26 -9.70
C GLU A 275 -9.86 11.97 -8.99
N VAL A 276 -10.08 11.90 -7.68
CA VAL A 276 -9.85 10.68 -6.89
C VAL A 276 -10.79 9.56 -7.32
N GLU A 277 -12.07 9.83 -7.56
CA GLU A 277 -13.02 8.85 -8.08
C GLU A 277 -12.61 8.35 -9.47
N ALA A 278 -12.14 9.24 -10.36
CA ALA A 278 -11.61 8.87 -11.67
C ALA A 278 -10.34 8.00 -11.56
N LEU A 279 -9.42 8.35 -10.65
CA LEU A 279 -8.22 7.57 -10.35
C LEU A 279 -8.58 6.17 -9.84
N LEU A 280 -9.48 6.08 -8.85
CA LEU A 280 -9.94 4.80 -8.31
C LEU A 280 -10.69 3.98 -9.36
N GLY A 281 -11.49 4.62 -10.23
CA GLY A 281 -12.16 3.97 -11.36
C GLY A 281 -11.17 3.36 -12.34
N TRP A 282 -10.10 4.09 -12.68
CA TRP A 282 -9.01 3.58 -13.52
C TRP A 282 -8.30 2.38 -12.87
N TRP A 283 -7.95 2.48 -11.59
CA TRP A 283 -7.32 1.39 -10.83
C TRP A 283 -8.22 0.16 -10.75
N ASN A 284 -9.51 0.35 -10.47
CA ASN A 284 -10.48 -0.73 -10.41
C ASN A 284 -10.61 -1.42 -11.77
N SER A 285 -10.61 -0.68 -12.88
CA SER A 285 -10.66 -1.26 -14.23
C SER A 285 -9.47 -2.21 -14.49
N PHE A 286 -8.26 -1.79 -14.08
CA PHE A 286 -7.07 -2.63 -14.16
C PHE A 286 -7.16 -3.86 -13.25
N VAL A 287 -7.63 -3.67 -12.03
CA VAL A 287 -7.69 -4.72 -11.01
C VAL A 287 -8.81 -5.74 -11.29
N TYR A 288 -9.95 -5.33 -11.84
CA TYR A 288 -11.00 -6.24 -12.30
C TYR A 288 -10.51 -7.16 -13.43
N LEU A 289 -9.71 -6.63 -14.37
CA LEU A 289 -9.09 -7.48 -15.40
C LEU A 289 -8.16 -8.50 -14.74
N LEU A 290 -7.34 -8.08 -13.77
CA LEU A 290 -6.42 -8.97 -13.05
C LEU A 290 -7.14 -10.05 -12.23
N PHE A 291 -8.25 -9.72 -11.56
CA PHE A 291 -9.06 -10.70 -10.82
C PHE A 291 -9.84 -11.64 -11.74
N SER A 292 -10.26 -11.17 -12.92
CA SER A 292 -11.01 -11.99 -13.89
C SER A 292 -10.15 -13.07 -14.52
N PHE A 293 -8.85 -12.82 -14.76
CA PHE A 293 -7.93 -13.86 -15.26
C PHE A 293 -7.70 -15.00 -14.26
N SER A 294 -7.87 -14.76 -12.96
CA SER A 294 -7.87 -15.80 -11.92
C SER A 294 -9.14 -16.67 -11.92
N HIS A 295 -10.24 -16.25 -12.56
CA HIS A 295 -11.55 -16.89 -12.44
C HIS A 295 -11.97 -17.86 -13.56
N GLN A 296 -11.21 -18.04 -14.65
CA GLN A 296 -11.63 -19.05 -15.66
C GLN A 296 -11.30 -20.48 -15.21
N PRO A 297 -12.26 -21.38 -14.94
CA PRO A 297 -11.92 -22.78 -14.75
C PRO A 297 -11.23 -23.33 -16.00
N LEU A 298 -10.19 -24.16 -15.82
CA LEU A 298 -9.64 -24.98 -16.90
C LEU A 298 -10.77 -25.92 -17.37
N THR A 299 -11.52 -25.54 -18.39
CA THR A 299 -12.21 -26.52 -19.21
C THR A 299 -11.13 -27.24 -19.99
N THR A 300 -10.72 -28.42 -19.48
CA THR A 300 -10.03 -29.44 -20.25
C THR A 300 -10.94 -29.88 -21.40
N SER A 301 -11.00 -29.09 -22.45
CA SER A 301 -11.36 -29.58 -23.77
C SER A 301 -10.14 -30.33 -24.27
N GLN A 302 -10.17 -31.66 -24.12
CA GLN A 302 -9.37 -32.55 -24.95
C GLN A 302 -9.61 -32.15 -26.41
N ALA A 303 -8.65 -31.43 -27.00
CA ALA A 303 -8.59 -31.29 -28.44
C ALA A 303 -8.28 -32.68 -28.99
N ASN A 304 -9.33 -33.37 -29.43
CA ASN A 304 -9.22 -34.50 -30.34
C ASN A 304 -8.43 -34.02 -31.56
N PHE A 305 -7.16 -34.40 -31.64
CA PHE A 305 -6.42 -34.35 -32.89
C PHE A 305 -7.01 -35.41 -33.83
N PRO A 306 -7.58 -35.04 -34.99
CA PRO A 306 -7.86 -36.05 -36.00
C PRO A 306 -6.52 -36.52 -36.57
N SER A 307 -6.29 -37.83 -36.48
CA SER A 307 -5.17 -38.53 -37.09
C SER A 307 -5.22 -38.36 -38.62
N LEU A 308 -4.24 -37.64 -39.17
CA LEU A 308 -3.95 -37.69 -40.60
C LEU A 308 -3.27 -39.02 -40.90
N SER A 309 -4.09 -39.97 -41.34
CA SER A 309 -3.70 -41.23 -41.96
C SER A 309 -2.93 -40.97 -43.26
N CYS A 310 -1.66 -41.35 -43.30
CA CYS A 310 -0.95 -41.63 -44.55
C CYS A 310 -1.63 -42.75 -45.35
N ARG A 311 -1.77 -42.55 -46.67
CA ARG A 311 -1.92 -43.52 -47.79
C ARG A 311 -2.31 -42.69 -49.03
N VAL A 312 -1.70 -42.75 -50.21
CA VAL A 312 -0.68 -43.62 -50.82
C VAL A 312 0.22 -42.74 -51.68
#